data_AF-A0A815SJ08-F1
#
_entry.id   AF-A0A815SJ08-F1
#
_cell.length_a   1.000
_cell.length_b   1.000
_cell.length_c   1.000
_cell.angle_alpha   90.00
_cell.angle_beta   90.00
_cell.angle_gamma   90.00
#
_symmetry.space_group_name_H-M   'P 1'
#
loop_
_entity.id
_entity.type
_entity.pdbx_description
1 polymer ?
#
loop_
_entity_poly.entity_id
_entity_poly.type
_entity_poly.pdbx_seq_one_letter_code
_entity_poly.pdbx_strand_id
1 'polypeptide(L)'
;KLNKLKQNRQYPQNQTLIKQINEWEKNSIEKIKEKAEDCRKIVIESSETFLINIEMIFIDLTEQIKQIQKENEYNKINLNYLKDQLIQIKQKLNSSSNISVQEDSQSFINDISIISSESKFSTNL
;
A
#
# COMPACT_ATOMS: atom_id res chain seq x y z
N LYS A 1 18.08 5.65 46.09
CA LYS A 1 18.55 6.63 45.06
C LYS A 1 19.89 6.23 44.42
N LEU A 2 20.94 5.90 45.19
CA LEU A 2 22.28 5.54 44.67
C LEU A 2 22.29 4.31 43.74
N ASN A 3 21.54 3.25 44.06
CA ASN A 3 21.46 2.04 43.22
C ASN A 3 20.81 2.29 41.84
N LYS A 4 19.82 3.19 41.77
CA LYS A 4 19.13 3.53 40.51
C LYS A 4 20.06 4.31 39.57
N LEU A 5 20.89 5.20 40.12
CA LEU A 5 21.91 5.94 39.36
C LEU A 5 23.06 5.06 38.86
N LYS A 6 23.49 4.07 39.66
CA LYS A 6 24.49 3.08 39.24
C LYS A 6 23.95 2.15 38.14
N GLN A 7 22.71 1.66 38.30
CA GLN A 7 22.04 0.86 37.26
C GLN A 7 21.86 1.64 35.95
N ASN A 8 21.44 2.91 36.00
CA ASN A 8 21.27 3.75 34.82
C ASN A 8 22.59 4.05 34.08
N ARG A 9 23.74 4.06 34.79
CA ARG A 9 25.08 4.17 34.20
C ARG A 9 25.55 2.86 33.57
N GLN A 10 25.20 1.73 34.19
CA GLN A 10 25.63 0.40 33.74
C GLN A 10 24.76 -0.14 32.59
N TYR A 11 23.49 0.29 32.53
CA TYR A 11 22.53 -0.08 31.48
C TYR A 11 21.75 1.16 31.03
N PRO A 12 22.34 2.00 30.15
CA PRO A 12 21.69 3.23 29.65
C PRO A 12 20.31 2.98 29.03
N GLN A 13 20.13 1.82 28.39
CA GLN A 13 18.85 1.36 27.83
C GLN A 13 17.73 1.17 28.86
N ASN A 14 18.06 1.07 30.15
CA ASN A 14 17.07 0.97 31.22
C ASN A 14 16.57 2.34 31.71
N GLN A 15 17.16 3.43 31.22
CA GLN A 15 16.69 4.79 31.52
C GLN A 15 15.28 4.98 30.97
N THR A 16 14.40 5.58 31.77
CA THR A 16 12.99 5.78 31.42
C THR A 16 12.80 6.51 30.08
N LEU A 17 13.63 7.52 29.81
CA LEU A 17 13.57 8.27 28.55
C LEU A 17 13.96 7.41 27.34
N ILE A 18 14.98 6.54 27.47
CA ILE A 18 15.36 5.61 26.40
C ILE A 18 14.24 4.58 26.16
N LYS A 19 13.62 4.06 27.22
CA LYS A 19 12.45 3.17 27.07
C LYS A 19 11.31 3.84 26.33
N GLN A 20 11.03 5.10 26.65
CA GLN A 20 9.99 5.90 26.01
C GLN A 20 10.30 6.14 24.52
N ILE A 21 11.55 6.44 24.17
CA ILE A 21 11.99 6.55 22.76
C ILE A 21 11.81 5.22 22.04
N ASN A 22 12.24 4.10 22.64
CA ASN A 22 12.09 2.77 22.04
C ASN A 22 10.62 2.38 21.83
N GLU A 23 9.73 2.75 22.75
CA GLU A 23 8.29 2.55 22.60
C GLU A 23 7.72 3.37 21.45
N TRP A 24 8.13 4.63 21.31
CA TRP A 24 7.72 5.49 20.18
C TRP A 24 8.22 4.98 18.84
N GLU A 25 9.48 4.54 18.77
CA GLU A 25 10.06 3.92 17.58
C GLU A 25 9.27 2.67 17.19
N LYS A 26 9.05 1.75 18.13
CA LYS A 26 8.29 0.52 17.90
C LYS A 26 6.88 0.83 17.38
N ASN A 27 6.17 1.75 18.05
CA ASN A 27 4.81 2.11 17.67
C ASN A 27 4.75 2.77 16.29
N SER A 28 5.75 3.57 15.91
CA SER A 28 5.81 4.21 14.60
C SER A 28 6.08 3.20 13.50
N ILE A 29 7.00 2.25 13.71
CA ILE A 29 7.26 1.15 12.78
C ILE A 29 6.00 0.31 12.57
N GLU A 30 5.26 0.01 13.64
CA GLU A 30 4.04 -0.80 13.53
C GLU A 30 2.97 -0.10 12.69
N LYS A 31 2.73 1.20 12.92
CA LYS A 31 1.79 1.99 12.11
C LYS A 31 2.17 2.03 10.62
N ILE A 32 3.46 2.15 10.31
CA ILE A 32 3.95 2.11 8.93
C ILE A 32 3.66 0.74 8.30
N LYS A 33 3.93 -0.35 9.03
CA LYS A 33 3.66 -1.70 8.54
C LYS A 33 2.17 -1.96 8.32
N GLU A 34 1.32 -1.59 9.27
CA GLU A 34 -0.14 -1.69 9.15
C GLU A 34 -0.63 -0.93 7.91
N LYS A 35 -0.21 0.33 7.76
CA LYS A 35 -0.61 1.13 6.61
C LYS A 35 -0.12 0.55 5.28
N ALA A 36 1.11 0.06 5.23
CA ALA A 36 1.66 -0.58 4.05
C ALA A 36 0.88 -1.86 3.69
N GLU A 37 0.50 -2.64 4.69
CA GLU A 37 -0.27 -3.86 4.49
C GLU A 37 -1.69 -3.57 3.99
N ASP A 38 -2.36 -2.55 4.53
CA ASP A 38 -3.65 -2.10 4.02
C ASP A 38 -3.57 -1.64 2.56
N CYS A 39 -2.52 -0.89 2.21
CA CYS A 39 -2.29 -0.49 0.82
C CYS A 39 -2.05 -1.70 -0.09
N ARG A 40 -1.28 -2.72 0.34
CA ARG A 40 -1.08 -3.95 -0.43
C ARG A 40 -2.39 -4.71 -0.66
N LYS A 41 -3.22 -4.85 0.37
CA LYS A 41 -4.53 -5.51 0.25
C LYS A 41 -5.40 -4.83 -0.80
N ILE A 42 -5.50 -3.50 -0.75
CA ILE A 42 -6.27 -2.72 -1.74
C ILE A 42 -5.74 -2.96 -3.16
N VAL A 43 -4.42 -2.98 -3.36
CA VAL A 43 -3.81 -3.24 -4.68
C VAL A 43 -4.15 -4.65 -5.16
N ILE A 44 -4.04 -5.65 -4.30
CA ILE A 44 -4.34 -7.06 -4.63
C ILE A 44 -5.83 -7.20 -4.99
N GLU A 45 -6.74 -6.74 -4.14
CA GLU A 45 -8.20 -6.82 -4.36
C GLU A 45 -8.62 -6.10 -5.65
N SER A 46 -8.02 -4.94 -5.93
CA SER A 46 -8.28 -4.19 -7.15
C SER A 46 -7.77 -4.93 -8.39
N SER A 47 -6.61 -5.60 -8.28
CA SER A 47 -6.06 -6.43 -9.34
C SER A 47 -6.92 -7.66 -9.61
N GLU A 48 -7.36 -8.36 -8.56
CA GLU A 48 -8.24 -9.52 -8.67
C GLU A 48 -9.57 -9.15 -9.32
N THR A 49 -10.19 -8.05 -8.85
CA THR A 49 -11.43 -7.52 -9.43
C THR A 49 -11.25 -7.19 -10.91
N PHE A 50 -10.13 -6.58 -11.29
CA PHE A 50 -9.82 -6.29 -12.68
C PHE A 50 -9.71 -7.58 -13.52
N LEU A 51 -9.02 -8.61 -13.02
CA LEU A 51 -8.87 -9.89 -13.72
C LEU A 51 -10.21 -10.61 -13.89
N ILE A 52 -11.06 -10.63 -12.84
CA ILE A 52 -12.41 -11.22 -12.90
C ILE A 52 -13.25 -10.53 -13.98
N ASN A 53 -13.21 -9.20 -14.05
CA ASN A 53 -13.94 -8.46 -15.07
C ASN A 53 -13.46 -8.80 -16.49
N ILE A 54 -12.14 -8.96 -16.69
CA ILE A 54 -11.59 -9.39 -17.97
C ILE A 54 -12.05 -10.82 -18.31
N GLU A 55 -12.03 -11.73 -17.35
CA GLU A 55 -12.49 -13.12 -17.52
C GLU A 55 -13.96 -13.18 -17.94
N MET A 56 -14.83 -12.40 -17.30
CA MET A 56 -16.25 -12.31 -17.68
C MET A 56 -16.43 -11.83 -19.12
N ILE A 57 -15.65 -10.84 -19.56
CA ILE A 57 -15.70 -10.35 -20.95
C ILE A 57 -15.26 -11.45 -21.94
N PHE A 58 -14.25 -12.24 -21.59
CA PHE A 58 -13.83 -13.37 -22.42
C PHE A 58 -14.89 -14.48 -22.50
N ILE A 59 -15.58 -14.76 -21.40
CA ILE A 59 -16.68 -15.74 -21.36
C ILE A 59 -17.81 -15.28 -22.30
N ASP A 60 -18.25 -14.03 -22.18
CA ASP A 60 -19.29 -13.44 -23.04
C ASP A 60 -18.89 -13.48 -24.52
N LEU A 61 -17.66 -13.07 -24.85
CA LEU A 61 -17.15 -13.18 -26.22
C LEU A 61 -17.16 -14.63 -26.74
N THR A 62 -16.81 -15.59 -25.90
CA THR A 62 -16.81 -17.02 -26.26
C THR A 62 -18.23 -17.51 -26.53
N GLU A 63 -19.22 -17.07 -25.74
CA GLU A 63 -20.63 -17.39 -25.96
C GLU A 63 -21.16 -16.78 -27.26
N GLN A 64 -20.83 -15.52 -27.55
CA GLN A 64 -21.17 -14.87 -28.81
C GLN A 64 -20.59 -15.61 -30.02
N ILE A 65 -19.34 -16.05 -29.95
CA ILE A 65 -18.70 -16.85 -31.01
C ILE A 65 -19.46 -18.17 -31.23
N LYS A 66 -19.82 -18.88 -30.16
CA LYS A 66 -20.60 -20.12 -30.24
C LYS A 66 -21.97 -19.89 -30.87
N GLN A 67 -22.62 -18.76 -30.55
CA GLN A 67 -23.93 -18.42 -31.10
C GLN A 67 -23.84 -18.13 -32.61
N ILE A 68 -22.87 -17.33 -33.05
CA ILE A 68 -22.64 -17.05 -34.48
C ILE A 68 -22.38 -18.35 -35.26
N GLN A 69 -21.60 -19.27 -34.67
CA GLN A 69 -21.36 -20.59 -35.28
C GLN A 69 -22.64 -21.42 -35.39
N LYS A 70 -23.49 -21.41 -34.35
CA LYS A 70 -24.75 -22.15 -34.32
C LYS A 70 -25.78 -21.61 -35.32
N GLU A 71 -25.86 -20.29 -35.46
CA GLU A 71 -26.78 -19.62 -36.40
C GLU A 71 -26.27 -19.68 -37.85
N ASN A 72 -25.03 -20.15 -38.06
CA ASN A 72 -24.37 -20.20 -39.37
C ASN A 72 -24.27 -18.81 -40.03
N GLU A 73 -24.32 -17.75 -39.21
CA GLU A 73 -24.31 -16.34 -39.63
C GLU A 73 -22.90 -15.81 -39.84
N TYR A 74 -21.94 -16.68 -40.16
CA TYR A 74 -20.55 -16.27 -40.31
C TYR A 74 -20.40 -15.33 -41.52
N ASN A 75 -20.33 -14.03 -41.25
CA ASN A 75 -20.23 -13.00 -42.26
C ASN A 75 -19.20 -11.93 -41.84
N LYS A 76 -18.87 -11.03 -42.77
CA LYS A 76 -17.83 -10.00 -42.57
C LYS A 76 -18.19 -9.01 -41.45
N ILE A 77 -19.47 -8.77 -41.19
CA ILE A 77 -19.94 -7.88 -40.12
C ILE A 77 -19.64 -8.51 -38.76
N ASN A 78 -20.01 -9.79 -38.59
CA ASN A 78 -19.77 -10.56 -37.37
C ASN A 78 -18.26 -10.70 -37.09
N LEU A 79 -17.45 -10.94 -38.11
CA LEU A 79 -15.98 -10.98 -38.01
C LEU A 79 -15.38 -9.64 -37.55
N ASN A 80 -15.84 -8.51 -38.11
CA ASN A 80 -15.36 -7.20 -37.72
C ASN A 80 -15.75 -6.87 -36.27
N TYR A 81 -17.00 -7.17 -35.89
CA TYR A 81 -17.47 -6.95 -34.52
C TYR A 81 -16.64 -7.73 -33.48
N LEU A 82 -16.40 -9.03 -33.72
CA LEU A 82 -15.55 -9.85 -32.85
C LEU A 82 -14.11 -9.32 -32.78
N LYS A 83 -13.57 -8.83 -33.90
CA LYS A 83 -12.24 -8.23 -33.95
C LYS A 83 -12.17 -6.95 -33.10
N ASP A 84 -13.18 -6.09 -33.19
CA ASP A 84 -13.23 -4.84 -32.43
C ASP A 84 -13.35 -5.12 -30.93
N GLN A 85 -14.16 -6.10 -30.53
CA GLN A 85 -14.25 -6.59 -29.15
C GLN A 85 -12.87 -7.05 -28.63
N LEU A 86 -12.15 -7.86 -29.42
CA LEU A 86 -10.81 -8.33 -29.07
C LEU A 86 -9.80 -7.17 -28.92
N ILE A 87 -9.88 -6.15 -29.78
CA ILE A 87 -9.02 -4.96 -29.67
C ILE A 87 -9.29 -4.21 -28.36
N GLN A 88 -10.56 -4.03 -28.00
CA GLN A 88 -10.93 -3.37 -26.74
C GLN A 88 -10.44 -4.16 -25.51
N ILE A 89 -10.57 -5.49 -25.52
CA ILE A 89 -10.06 -6.35 -24.45
C ILE A 89 -8.54 -6.21 -24.33
N LYS A 90 -7.83 -6.23 -25.47
CA LYS A 90 -6.38 -6.03 -25.50
C LYS A 90 -5.98 -4.66 -24.93
N GLN A 91 -6.72 -3.60 -25.27
CA GLN A 91 -6.47 -2.27 -24.74
C GLN A 91 -6.69 -2.23 -23.21
N LYS A 92 -7.79 -2.80 -22.72
CA LYS A 92 -8.08 -2.88 -21.28
C LYS A 92 -7.03 -3.66 -20.52
N LEU A 93 -6.53 -4.78 -21.05
CA LEU A 93 -5.43 -5.56 -20.48
C LEU A 93 -4.11 -4.77 -20.39
N ASN A 94 -3.85 -3.93 -21.39
CA ASN A 94 -2.61 -3.14 -21.45
C ASN A 94 -2.68 -1.85 -20.63
N SER A 95 -3.88 -1.33 -20.34
CA SER A 95 -4.06 -0.30 -19.33
C SER A 95 -3.95 -0.95 -17.95
N SER A 96 -2.96 -0.56 -17.15
CA SER A 96 -2.86 -0.99 -15.75
C SER A 96 -4.17 -0.69 -15.02
N SER A 97 -4.49 -1.48 -13.99
CA SER A 97 -5.63 -1.27 -13.09
C SER A 97 -5.79 0.22 -12.75
N ASN A 98 -7.03 0.71 -12.63
CA ASN A 98 -7.38 2.13 -12.42
C ASN A 98 -6.87 2.73 -11.09
N ILE A 99 -5.92 2.07 -10.43
CA ILE A 99 -5.31 2.47 -9.18
C ILE A 99 -3.92 3.06 -9.43
N SER A 100 -3.63 4.16 -8.75
CA SER A 100 -2.31 4.77 -8.70
C SER A 100 -1.81 4.73 -7.26
N VAL A 101 -0.55 4.35 -7.07
CA VAL A 101 0.11 4.46 -5.77
C VAL A 101 0.86 5.79 -5.76
N GLN A 102 0.55 6.62 -4.78
CA GLN A 102 1.21 7.90 -4.56
C GLN A 102 1.77 7.94 -3.14
N GLU A 103 2.98 8.44 -3.01
CA GLU A 103 3.58 8.81 -1.74
C GLU A 103 3.29 10.29 -1.48
N ASP A 104 2.66 10.60 -0.34
CA ASP A 104 2.58 11.98 0.15
C ASP A 104 3.80 12.26 1.02
N SER A 105 4.58 13.27 0.63
CA SER A 105 5.79 13.69 1.35
C SER A 105 5.49 14.49 2.63
N GLN A 106 4.23 14.85 2.91
CA GLN A 106 3.85 15.45 4.18
C GLN A 106 3.96 14.39 5.30
N SER A 107 4.69 14.72 6.37
CA SER A 107 5.23 13.75 7.34
C SER A 107 4.14 12.85 7.95
N PHE A 108 4.01 11.63 7.40
CA PHE A 108 3.19 10.56 7.97
C PHE A 108 3.76 10.06 9.32
N ILE A 109 5.07 10.25 9.51
CA ILE A 109 5.83 9.85 10.70
C ILE A 109 5.92 11.04 11.66
N ASN A 110 5.62 10.81 12.95
CA ASN A 110 5.80 11.82 13.99
C ASN A 110 7.28 12.14 14.19
N ASP A 111 7.64 13.42 14.21
CA ASP A 111 8.99 13.85 14.58
C ASP A 111 9.24 13.67 16.08
N ILE A 112 10.39 13.08 16.43
CA ILE A 112 10.85 12.93 17.82
C ILE A 112 11.88 14.02 18.09
N SER A 113 11.56 14.94 19.00
CA SER A 113 12.48 16.01 19.42
C SER A 113 12.78 15.92 20.91
N ILE A 114 14.02 16.29 21.28
CA ILE A 114 14.47 16.37 22.68
C ILE A 114 14.60 17.85 23.03
N ILE A 115 13.79 18.31 23.98
CA ILE A 115 13.87 19.67 24.51
C ILE A 115 14.66 19.60 25.83
N SER A 116 15.90 20.09 25.81
CA SER A 116 16.72 20.23 27.02
C SER A 116 16.50 21.61 27.63
N SER A 117 15.89 21.67 28.80
CA SER A 117 15.84 22.88 29.62
C SER A 117 17.01 22.86 30.61
N GLU A 118 18.23 23.16 30.13
CA GLU A 118 19.33 23.45 31.04
C GLU A 118 19.12 24.84 31.66
N SER A 119 18.80 24.87 32.95
CA SER A 119 18.99 26.08 33.74
C SER A 119 20.48 26.39 33.80
N LYS A 120 20.89 27.51 33.20
CA LYS A 120 22.20 28.11 33.41
C LYS A 120 22.37 28.40 34.90
N PHE A 121 22.92 27.45 35.66
CA PHE A 121 23.52 27.78 36.95
C PHE A 121 24.80 28.56 36.64
N SER A 122 24.63 29.87 36.50
CA SER A 122 25.75 30.80 36.59
C SER A 122 26.20 30.79 38.04
N THR A 123 27.28 30.07 38.32
CA THR A 123 28.09 30.32 39.51
C THR A 123 28.64 31.73 39.40
N ASN A 124 28.03 32.67 40.12
CA ASN A 124 28.72 33.88 40.51
C ASN A 124 29.39 33.60 41.86
N LEU A 125 30.71 33.82 41.89
CA LEU A 125 31.56 33.90 43.08
C LEU A 125 31.03 34.93 44.08
#